data_AF-A0A226WRT1-F1
#
_entry.id   AF-A0A226WRT1-F1
#
_cell.length_a   1.000
_cell.length_b   1.000
_cell.length_c   1.000
_cell.angle_alpha   90.00
_cell.angle_beta   90.00
_cell.angle_gamma   90.00
#
_symmetry.space_group_name_H-M   'P 1'
#
loop_
_entity.id
_entity.type
_entity.pdbx_description
1 polymer ?
#
loop_
_entity_poly.entity_id
_entity_poly.type
_entity_poly.pdbx_seq_one_letter_code
_entity_poly.pdbx_strand_id
1 'polypeptide(L)' 'MNQPAASASFSGNNPAFDAPMPIPVREVLPWAIFIGLLALLAIYFVGAEQGATSIFQGMYIHEFVHDGRHLVGFPCH' A
#
# COMPACT_ATOMS: atom_id res chain seq x y z
N MET A 1 25.92 -3.12 -64.12
CA MET A 1 26.04 -4.41 -63.40
C MET A 1 26.39 -4.11 -61.95
N ASN A 2 25.68 -4.49 -60.88
CA ASN A 2 24.31 -4.92 -60.60
C ASN A 2 24.21 -4.89 -59.05
N GLN A 3 23.22 -4.15 -58.53
CA GLN A 3 22.53 -4.22 -57.22
C GLN A 3 23.24 -4.30 -55.84
N PRO A 4 22.57 -3.75 -54.80
CA PRO A 4 23.10 -3.44 -53.47
C PRO A 4 22.91 -4.59 -52.48
N ALA A 5 23.88 -4.80 -51.58
CA ALA A 5 23.73 -5.77 -50.49
C ALA A 5 22.85 -5.18 -49.38
N ALA A 6 21.56 -5.51 -49.49
CA ALA A 6 20.56 -5.69 -48.43
C ALA A 6 20.89 -5.12 -47.05
N SER A 7 20.16 -4.06 -46.69
CA SER A 7 19.76 -3.76 -45.31
C SER A 7 19.20 -5.02 -44.66
N ALA A 8 19.91 -5.57 -43.69
CA ALA A 8 19.42 -6.66 -42.88
C ALA A 8 18.18 -6.17 -42.12
N SER A 9 16.99 -6.56 -42.60
CA SER A 9 15.76 -6.41 -41.84
C SER A 9 15.93 -7.19 -40.54
N PHE A 10 16.09 -6.46 -39.42
CA PHE A 10 15.93 -7.01 -38.10
C PHE A 10 14.45 -7.39 -37.95
N SER A 11 14.10 -8.58 -38.41
CA SER A 11 12.78 -9.17 -38.17
C SER A 11 12.71 -9.50 -36.68
N GLY A 12 12.34 -8.48 -35.89
CA GLY A 12 12.24 -8.52 -34.43
C GLY A 12 11.03 -9.30 -33.93
N ASN A 13 10.75 -10.45 -34.53
CA ASN A 13 9.67 -11.34 -34.11
C ASN A 13 10.29 -12.56 -33.43
N ASN A 14 10.82 -12.35 -32.23
CA ASN A 14 11.19 -13.44 -31.33
C ASN A 14 9.97 -13.78 -30.47
N PRO A 15 9.22 -14.86 -30.76
CA PRO A 15 8.01 -15.21 -30.00
C PRO A 15 8.29 -15.50 -28.52
N ALA A 16 9.56 -15.67 -28.15
CA ALA A 16 10.02 -15.77 -26.77
C ALA A 16 9.79 -14.49 -25.94
N PHE A 17 9.73 -13.30 -26.56
CA PHE A 17 9.43 -12.04 -25.85
C PHE A 17 7.94 -11.76 -25.72
N ASP A 18 7.09 -12.40 -26.53
CA ASP A 18 5.63 -12.30 -26.46
C ASP A 18 4.99 -13.33 -25.52
N ALA A 19 5.79 -14.22 -24.92
CA ALA A 19 5.30 -15.19 -23.95
C ALA A 19 5.05 -14.52 -22.59
N PRO A 20 3.88 -14.72 -21.96
CA PRO A 20 3.62 -14.23 -20.61
C PRO A 20 4.65 -14.81 -19.62
N MET A 21 5.41 -13.94 -18.96
CA MET A 21 6.36 -14.35 -17.93
C MET A 21 5.60 -14.82 -16.68
N PRO A 22 5.82 -16.05 -16.19
CA PRO A 22 5.19 -16.53 -14.97
C PRO A 22 5.62 -15.70 -13.75
N ILE A 23 4.68 -15.33 -12.89
CA ILE A 23 4.98 -14.60 -11.65
C ILE A 23 5.63 -15.56 -10.64
N PRO A 24 6.84 -15.25 -10.14
CA PRO A 24 7.56 -16.09 -9.17
C PRO A 24 6.92 -15.97 -7.77
N VAL A 25 5.85 -16.74 -7.53
CA VAL A 25 5.04 -16.64 -6.29
C VAL A 25 5.87 -16.93 -5.04
N ARG A 26 6.79 -17.90 -5.09
CA ARG A 26 7.60 -18.30 -3.93
C ARG A 26 8.54 -17.20 -3.47
N GLU A 27 9.01 -16.41 -4.42
CA GLU A 27 9.92 -15.29 -4.21
C GLU A 27 9.17 -14.06 -3.70
N VAL A 28 7.92 -13.85 -4.15
CA VAL A 28 7.07 -12.72 -3.72
C VAL A 28 6.40 -12.98 -2.37
N LEU A 29 6.07 -14.23 -2.04
CA LEU A 29 5.26 -14.59 -0.87
C LEU A 29 5.82 -14.08 0.46
N PRO A 30 7.13 -14.18 0.78
CA PRO A 30 7.68 -13.68 2.05
C PRO A 30 7.52 -12.16 2.19
N TRP A 31 7.72 -11.42 1.10
CA TRP A 31 7.57 -9.96 1.06
C TRP A 31 6.11 -9.55 1.18
N ALA A 32 5.20 -10.25 0.51
CA ALA A 32 3.77 -10.01 0.63
C ALA A 32 3.28 -10.22 2.08
N ILE A 33 3.75 -11.27 2.75
CA ILE A 33 3.44 -11.52 4.17
C ILE A 33 4.02 -10.38 5.04
N PHE A 34 5.28 -10.01 4.83
CA PHE A 34 5.92 -8.95 5.60
C PHE A 34 5.18 -7.61 5.47
N ILE A 35 4.86 -7.20 4.24
CA ILE A 35 4.08 -5.98 3.98
C ILE A 35 2.67 -6.10 4.55
N GLY A 36 2.04 -7.27 4.44
CA GLY A 36 0.72 -7.53 5.02
C GLY A 36 0.73 -7.36 6.55
N LEU A 37 1.76 -7.86 7.23
CA LEU A 37 1.93 -7.68 8.67
C LEU A 37 2.16 -6.21 9.05
N LEU A 38 2.99 -5.49 8.28
CA LEU A 38 3.18 -4.05 8.49
C LEU A 38 1.90 -3.25 8.24
N ALA A 39 1.09 -3.62 7.25
CA ALA A 39 -0.19 -2.98 6.97
C ALA A 39 -1.19 -3.24 8.11
N LEU A 40 -1.26 -4.47 8.64
CA LEU A 40 -2.07 -4.77 9.82
C LEU A 40 -1.61 -3.99 11.05
N LEU A 41 -0.30 -3.85 11.24
CA LEU A 41 0.27 -3.05 12.32
C LEU A 41 -0.06 -1.56 12.16
N ALA A 42 0.03 -1.03 10.93
CA ALA A 42 -0.36 0.35 10.64
C ALA A 42 -1.85 0.57 10.88
N ILE A 43 -2.71 -0.35 10.45
CA ILE A 43 -4.16 -0.31 10.73
C ILE A 43 -4.42 -0.38 12.23
N TYR A 44 -3.65 -1.18 12.99
CA TYR A 44 -3.74 -1.22 14.44
C TYR A 44 -3.33 0.10 15.09
N PHE A 45 -2.21 0.72 14.69
CA PHE A 45 -1.78 2.00 15.27
C PHE A 45 -2.72 3.14 14.88
N VAL A 46 -3.04 3.29 13.60
CA VAL A 46 -4.03 4.27 13.13
C VAL A 46 -5.36 4.03 13.82
N GLY A 47 -5.79 2.78 13.98
CA GLY A 47 -7.00 2.42 14.70
C GLY A 47 -6.93 2.69 16.20
N ALA A 48 -5.81 2.46 16.86
CA ALA A 48 -5.64 2.73 18.28
C ALA A 48 -5.56 4.24 18.57
N GLU A 49 -4.88 4.99 17.71
CA GLU A 49 -4.64 6.43 17.87
C GLU A 49 -5.80 7.30 17.36
N GLN A 50 -6.64 6.79 16.44
CA GLN A 50 -7.85 7.45 15.95
C GLN A 50 -9.14 6.88 16.57
N GLY A 51 -9.04 6.02 17.59
CA GLY A 51 -10.20 5.52 18.33
C GLY A 51 -10.97 4.37 17.67
N ALA A 52 -10.48 3.72 16.62
CA ALA A 52 -11.07 2.46 16.12
C ALA A 52 -10.98 1.29 17.12
N THR A 53 -10.11 1.35 18.15
CA THR A 53 -10.17 0.45 19.32
C THR A 53 -11.08 0.96 20.43
N SER A 54 -11.82 2.06 20.25
CA SER A 54 -12.85 2.51 21.18
C SER A 54 -14.09 1.62 21.06
N ILE A 55 -13.95 0.33 21.41
CA ILE A 55 -15.09 -0.58 21.60
C ILE A 55 -16.00 -0.04 22.72
N PHE A 56 -15.42 0.70 23.66
CA PHE A 56 -16.15 1.60 24.53
C PHE A 56 -16.09 2.98 23.89
N GLN A 57 -17.14 3.38 23.20
CA GLN A 57 -17.45 4.80 23.00
C GLN A 57 -17.72 5.40 24.39
N GLY A 58 -16.64 5.61 25.14
CA GLY A 58 -16.67 6.03 26.51
C GLY A 58 -17.24 7.42 26.54
N MET A 59 -18.52 7.54 26.85
CA MET A 59 -19.20 8.80 27.16
C MET A 59 -18.32 9.65 28.10
N TYR A 60 -17.70 9.00 29.10
CA TYR A 60 -16.72 9.60 30.01
C TYR A 60 -15.42 10.08 29.36
N ILE A 61 -14.81 9.31 28.45
CA ILE A 61 -13.54 9.71 27.82
C ILE A 61 -13.79 10.81 26.80
N HIS A 62 -14.91 10.72 26.07
CA HIS A 62 -15.35 11.74 25.12
C HIS A 62 -15.61 13.07 25.83
N GLU A 63 -16.34 13.06 26.95
CA GLU A 63 -16.59 14.25 27.78
C GLU A 63 -15.31 14.76 28.46
N PHE A 64 -14.48 13.88 29.03
CA PHE A 64 -13.22 14.29 29.67
C PHE A 64 -12.28 15.00 28.70
N VAL A 65 -12.13 14.49 27.47
CA VAL A 65 -11.28 15.11 26.45
C VAL A 65 -11.94 16.38 25.91
N HIS A 66 -13.26 16.36 25.74
CA HIS A 66 -14.02 17.53 25.31
C HIS A 66 -13.91 18.67 26.34
N ASP A 67 -14.06 18.38 27.63
CA ASP A 67 -13.91 19.32 28.74
C ASP A 67 -12.45 19.76 28.91
N GLY A 68 -11.50 18.84 28.76
CA GLY A 68 -10.07 19.15 28.81
C GLY A 68 -9.66 20.21 27.80
N ARG A 69 -10.17 20.13 26.55
CA ARG A 69 -9.94 21.14 25.51
C ARG A 69 -10.51 22.51 25.91
N HIS A 70 -11.67 22.55 26.55
CA HIS A 70 -12.25 23.77 27.09
C HIS A 70 -11.42 24.34 28.26
N LEU A 71 -10.91 23.48 29.14
CA LEU A 71 -10.07 23.89 30.28
C LEU A 71 -8.71 24.47 29.85
N VAL A 72 -8.13 23.97 28.75
CA VAL A 72 -6.90 24.55 28.17
C VAL A 72 -7.16 25.70 27.18
N GLY A 73 -8.40 26.19 27.12
CA GLY A 73 -8.77 27.41 26.39
C GLY A 73 -8.90 27.26 24.88
N PHE A 74 -8.93 26.03 24.36
CA PHE A 74 -9.16 25.80 22.94
C PHE A 74 -10.68 25.74 22.68
N PRO A 75 -11.27 26.70 21.95
CA PRO A 75 -12.70 26.70 21.68
C PRO A 75 -13.10 25.58 20.72
N CYS A 76 -14.27 24.99 20.93
CA CYS A 76 -14.90 24.09 19.99
C CYS A 76 -15.93 24.83 19.12
N HIS A 77 -15.78 24.76 17.81
CA HIS A 77 -16.86 25.00 16.85
C HIS A 77 -17.06 23.73 16.03
#